data_AF-A0A968PAY4-F1
#
_entry.id   AF-A0A968PAY4-F1
#
_cell.length_a   1.000
_cell.length_b   1.000
_cell.length_c   1.000
_cell.angle_alpha   90.00
_cell.angle_beta   90.00
_cell.angle_gamma   90.00
#
_symmetry.space_group_name_H-M   'P 1'
#
loop_
_entity.id
_entity.type
_entity.pdbx_description
1 polymer ?
#
loop_
_entity_poly.entity_id
_entity_poly.type
_entity_poly.pdbx_seq_one_letter_code
_entity_poly.pdbx_strand_id
1 'polypeptide(L)'
;MWNEAVRHATTGRLWWRVCVNDERFTLCEIPNQEPGVFRLFDHAADPKLSHDVSIEHPHQVARLREAWTRWPPETARERAAHTGRFKLVQTPLLEGGYSSRLFDLETDPAERVDVGDRFPKVRKSLLYELERWAATLPGAVERAPDPELEATLRSLGYLE
;
A
#
# COMPACT_ATOMS: atom_id res chain seq x y z
N MET A 1 10.68 -4.09 -13.79
CA MET A 1 9.84 -5.31 -13.90
C MET A 1 8.80 -5.19 -12.80
N TRP A 2 7.66 -4.56 -13.09
CA TRP A 2 6.56 -4.47 -12.12
C TRP A 2 5.88 -5.84 -12.13
N ASN A 3 6.22 -6.68 -11.14
CA ASN A 3 5.70 -8.02 -10.98
C ASN A 3 4.18 -7.99 -10.76
N GLU A 4 3.53 -9.07 -11.16
CA GLU A 4 2.12 -9.39 -11.01
C GLU A 4 1.45 -8.70 -9.81
N ALA A 5 0.49 -7.82 -10.13
CA ALA A 5 -0.61 -7.36 -9.27
C ALA A 5 -0.23 -6.98 -7.83
N VAL A 6 0.50 -5.88 -7.65
CA VAL A 6 0.42 -5.13 -6.37
C VAL A 6 -1.00 -4.58 -6.26
N ARG A 7 -1.88 -5.35 -5.63
CA ARG A 7 -3.30 -5.03 -5.43
C ARG A 7 -3.46 -4.04 -4.28
N HIS A 8 -3.08 -2.80 -4.56
CA HIS A 8 -3.48 -1.63 -3.80
C HIS A 8 -2.56 -1.27 -2.63
N ALA A 9 -2.17 -0.01 -2.65
CA ALA A 9 -1.59 0.68 -1.51
C ALA A 9 -1.72 2.19 -1.77
N THR A 10 -1.99 2.92 -0.69
CA THR A 10 -1.66 4.35 -0.65
C THR A 10 -0.15 4.45 -0.59
N THR A 11 0.49 4.89 -1.66
CA THR A 11 1.94 5.04 -1.77
C THR A 11 2.33 6.50 -1.72
N GLY A 12 3.40 6.83 -1.01
CA GLY A 12 3.91 8.19 -0.87
C GLY A 12 4.01 8.60 0.59
N ARG A 13 4.64 9.75 0.83
CA ARG A 13 4.72 10.38 2.14
C ARG A 13 3.80 11.57 2.18
N LEU A 14 3.26 11.87 3.35
CA LEU A 14 2.65 13.16 3.60
C LEU A 14 3.64 14.26 3.14
N TRP A 15 3.16 15.32 2.49
CA TRP A 15 3.95 16.39 1.84
C TRP A 15 4.50 16.10 0.44
N TRP A 16 4.50 14.84 -0.01
CA TRP A 16 4.89 14.46 -1.38
C TRP A 16 3.68 13.95 -2.17
N ARG A 17 3.88 13.61 -3.45
CA ARG A 17 2.82 12.95 -4.23
C ARG A 17 2.42 11.67 -3.51
N VAL A 18 1.19 11.63 -3.02
CA VAL A 18 0.57 10.43 -2.48
C VAL A 18 -0.45 9.92 -3.47
N CYS A 19 -0.44 8.62 -3.72
CA CYS A 19 -1.33 8.00 -4.68
C CYS A 19 -2.01 6.76 -4.11
N VAL A 20 -3.26 6.52 -4.49
CA VAL A 20 -3.96 5.24 -4.30
C VAL A 20 -3.91 4.50 -5.62
N ASN A 21 -3.42 3.26 -5.57
CA ASN A 21 -3.24 2.41 -6.74
C ASN A 21 -4.33 1.33 -6.80
N ASP A 22 -4.94 1.12 -7.96
CA ASP A 22 -5.74 -0.05 -8.33
C ASP A 22 -4.95 -0.94 -9.30
N GLU A 23 -5.55 -2.00 -9.84
CA GLU A 23 -4.90 -2.87 -10.84
C GLU A 23 -4.45 -2.10 -12.08
N ARG A 24 -5.27 -1.16 -12.59
CA ARG A 24 -5.01 -0.40 -13.82
C ARG A 24 -4.81 1.10 -13.63
N PHE A 25 -5.43 1.67 -12.61
CA PHE A 25 -5.46 3.11 -12.41
C PHE A 25 -4.75 3.52 -11.13
N THR A 26 -4.14 4.69 -11.15
CA THR A 26 -3.56 5.33 -9.97
C THR A 26 -4.12 6.73 -9.83
N LEU A 27 -4.70 7.04 -8.67
CA LEU A 27 -5.18 8.37 -8.32
C LEU A 27 -4.16 9.04 -7.40
N CYS A 28 -3.57 10.15 -7.82
CA CYS A 28 -2.59 10.89 -7.02
C CYS A 28 -3.12 12.25 -6.60
N GLU A 29 -2.90 12.62 -5.34
CA GLU A 29 -2.99 14.00 -4.89
C GLU A 29 -1.73 14.76 -5.30
N ILE A 30 -1.88 15.99 -5.79
CA ILE A 30 -0.76 16.85 -6.17
C ILE A 30 -0.59 17.95 -5.11
N PRO A 31 0.25 17.72 -4.08
CA PRO A 31 0.32 18.63 -2.93
C PRO A 31 0.87 20.01 -3.28
N ASN A 32 1.72 20.12 -4.32
CA ASN A 32 2.37 21.37 -4.71
C ASN A 32 1.45 22.33 -5.49
N GLN A 33 0.22 21.93 -5.80
CA GLN A 33 -0.76 22.82 -6.43
C GLN A 33 -1.76 23.30 -5.39
N GLU A 34 -2.65 22.43 -4.91
CA GLU A 34 -3.58 22.70 -3.81
C GLU A 34 -4.01 21.37 -3.18
N PRO A 35 -4.08 21.24 -1.84
CA PRO A 35 -4.66 20.06 -1.20
C PRO A 35 -6.06 19.75 -1.74
N GLY A 36 -6.35 18.48 -1.99
CA GLY A 36 -7.62 18.03 -2.56
C GLY A 36 -7.70 18.05 -4.09
N VAL A 37 -6.63 18.45 -4.80
CA VAL A 37 -6.54 18.29 -6.26
C VAL A 37 -5.97 16.91 -6.60
N PHE A 38 -6.81 16.09 -7.23
CA PHE A 38 -6.45 14.74 -7.65
C PHE A 38 -6.33 14.63 -9.16
N ARG A 39 -5.38 13.81 -9.62
CA ARG A 39 -5.28 13.36 -11.01
C ARG A 39 -5.26 11.85 -11.09
N LEU A 40 -5.92 11.31 -12.09
CA LEU A 40 -6.03 9.89 -12.37
C LEU A 40 -5.12 9.55 -13.54
N PHE A 41 -4.37 8.46 -13.41
CA PHE A 41 -3.50 7.95 -14.45
C PHE A 41 -3.86 6.49 -14.76
N ASP A 42 -3.84 6.10 -16.02
CA ASP A 42 -3.85 4.69 -16.44
C ASP A 42 -2.39 4.21 -16.49
N HIS A 43 -1.88 3.64 -15.41
CA HIS A 43 -0.46 3.25 -15.34
C HIS A 43 -0.13 2.02 -16.21
N ALA A 44 -1.13 1.30 -16.70
CA ALA A 44 -0.92 0.22 -17.65
C ALA A 44 -0.60 0.78 -19.05
N ALA A 45 -1.29 1.85 -19.45
CA ALA A 45 -1.05 2.54 -20.73
C ALA A 45 0.03 3.63 -20.65
N ASP A 46 0.17 4.28 -19.49
CA ASP A 46 1.13 5.34 -19.20
C ASP A 46 1.89 5.08 -17.89
N PRO A 47 2.94 4.22 -17.94
CA PRO A 47 3.75 3.90 -16.76
C PRO A 47 4.49 5.09 -16.14
N LYS A 48 4.56 6.23 -16.85
CA LYS A 48 5.22 7.45 -16.37
C LYS A 48 4.27 8.42 -15.67
N LEU A 49 2.96 8.13 -15.65
CA LEU A 49 1.94 8.95 -14.98
C LEU A 49 1.99 10.42 -15.45
N SER A 50 2.04 10.58 -16.76
CA SER A 50 2.18 11.86 -17.47
C SER A 50 0.87 12.39 -18.03
N HIS A 51 -0.09 11.52 -18.33
CA HIS A 51 -1.37 11.85 -18.94
C HIS A 51 -2.51 11.65 -17.92
N ASP A 52 -3.13 12.78 -17.54
CA ASP A 52 -4.30 12.77 -16.66
C ASP A 52 -5.55 12.34 -17.45
N VAL A 53 -6.19 11.28 -16.99
CA VAL A 53 -7.40 10.67 -17.58
C VAL A 53 -8.63 10.81 -16.66
N SER A 54 -8.61 11.78 -15.74
CA SER A 54 -9.69 11.97 -14.74
C SER A 54 -11.03 12.31 -15.37
N ILE A 55 -11.05 13.03 -16.49
CA ILE A 55 -12.28 13.47 -17.17
C ILE A 55 -12.97 12.28 -17.84
N GLU A 56 -12.18 11.37 -18.42
CA GLU A 56 -12.66 10.19 -19.14
C GLU A 56 -13.15 9.09 -18.19
N HIS A 57 -12.70 9.08 -16.94
CA HIS A 57 -12.98 8.01 -15.97
C HIS A 57 -13.49 8.52 -14.61
N PRO A 58 -14.60 9.29 -14.56
CA PRO A 58 -15.10 9.89 -13.33
C PRO A 58 -15.50 8.86 -12.26
N HIS A 59 -15.99 7.69 -12.67
CA HIS A 59 -16.32 6.60 -11.74
C HIS A 59 -15.09 6.03 -11.02
N GLN A 60 -13.94 5.96 -11.70
CA GLN A 60 -12.70 5.49 -11.06
C GLN A 60 -12.13 6.54 -10.11
N VAL A 61 -12.22 7.82 -10.48
CA VAL A 61 -11.89 8.92 -9.56
C VAL A 61 -12.71 8.80 -8.28
N ALA A 62 -14.03 8.66 -8.37
CA ALA A 62 -14.89 8.53 -7.19
C ALA A 62 -14.52 7.32 -6.32
N ARG A 63 -14.38 6.14 -6.92
CA ARG A 63 -14.01 4.90 -6.21
C ARG A 63 -12.66 5.01 -5.51
N LEU A 64 -11.65 5.59 -6.18
CA LEU A 64 -10.32 5.75 -5.60
C LEU A 64 -10.26 6.84 -4.54
N ARG A 65 -11.10 7.87 -4.63
CA ARG A 65 -11.27 8.87 -3.55
C ARG A 65 -11.90 8.27 -2.30
N GLU A 66 -12.88 7.39 -2.43
CA GLU A 66 -13.43 6.67 -1.27
C GLU A 66 -12.37 5.78 -0.60
N ALA A 67 -11.52 5.12 -1.40
CA ALA A 67 -10.40 4.37 -0.89
C ALA A 67 -9.37 5.26 -0.17
N TRP A 68 -9.08 6.44 -0.71
CA TRP A 68 -8.23 7.43 -0.06
C TRP A 68 -8.73 7.83 1.33
N THR A 69 -10.04 8.09 1.48
CA THR A 69 -10.62 8.43 2.78
C THR A 69 -10.50 7.29 3.80
N ARG A 70 -10.62 6.03 3.34
CA ARG A 70 -10.44 4.85 4.20
C ARG A 70 -8.98 4.60 4.56
N TRP A 71 -8.09 4.90 3.63
CA TRP A 71 -6.66 4.67 3.74
C TRP A 71 -5.88 5.98 3.59
N PRO A 72 -5.88 6.84 4.63
CA PRO A 72 -5.01 8.00 4.66
C PRO A 72 -3.55 7.65 4.36
N PRO A 73 -2.74 8.61 3.90
CA PRO A 73 -1.31 8.40 3.67
C PRO A 73 -0.65 7.63 4.81
N GLU A 74 0.20 6.67 4.45
CA GLU A 74 0.96 5.82 5.39
C GLU A 74 0.14 4.88 6.30
N THR A 75 -1.16 4.71 6.08
CA THR A 75 -2.01 3.80 6.89
C THR A 75 -2.27 2.44 6.23
N ALA A 76 -2.35 2.38 4.90
CA ALA A 76 -2.50 1.14 4.12
C ALA A 76 -1.19 0.35 4.03
N ARG A 77 -0.79 -0.24 5.15
CA ARG A 77 0.44 -1.05 5.24
C ARG A 77 0.13 -2.52 5.07
N GLU A 78 0.91 -3.22 4.27
CA GLU A 78 1.00 -4.66 4.38
C GLU A 78 1.57 -5.02 5.77
N ARG A 79 1.01 -6.08 6.36
CA ARG A 79 1.41 -6.56 7.69
C ARG A 79 1.71 -8.03 7.60
N ALA A 80 2.67 -8.51 8.38
CA ALA A 80 2.98 -9.94 8.41
C ALA A 80 3.29 -10.42 9.83
N ALA A 81 2.86 -11.64 10.13
CA ALA A 81 3.27 -12.39 11.30
C ALA A 81 3.90 -13.71 10.86
N HIS A 82 4.98 -14.11 11.54
CA HIS A 82 5.74 -15.31 11.19
C HIS A 82 5.99 -16.16 12.44
N THR A 83 5.84 -17.47 12.27
CA THR A 83 6.43 -18.51 13.11
C THR A 83 7.40 -19.27 12.24
N GLY A 84 8.53 -19.76 12.74
CA GLY A 84 9.60 -20.40 11.94
C GLY A 84 9.17 -21.04 10.61
N ARG A 85 8.14 -21.90 10.64
CA ARG A 85 7.54 -22.55 9.47
C ARG A 85 6.49 -21.71 8.70
N PHE A 86 5.59 -20.99 9.36
CA PHE A 86 4.45 -20.34 8.70
C PHE A 86 4.52 -18.82 8.73
N LYS A 87 4.16 -18.17 7.62
CA LYS A 87 4.02 -16.72 7.51
C LYS A 87 2.59 -16.36 7.10
N LEU A 88 1.94 -15.48 7.85
CA LEU A 88 0.67 -14.87 7.46
C LEU A 88 0.92 -13.44 7.01
N VAL A 89 0.41 -13.10 5.82
CA VAL A 89 0.49 -11.75 5.24
C VAL A 89 -0.91 -11.18 5.12
N GLN A 90 -1.11 -9.96 5.63
CA GLN A 90 -2.31 -9.14 5.47
C GLN A 90 -2.04 -8.00 4.49
N THR A 91 -2.73 -8.01 3.35
CA THR A 91 -2.63 -6.96 2.32
C THR A 91 -3.91 -6.11 2.36
N PRO A 92 -3.82 -4.78 2.47
CA PRO A 92 -4.98 -3.90 2.55
C PRO A 92 -5.83 -4.00 1.28
N LEU A 93 -7.15 -3.95 1.45
CA LEU A 93 -8.11 -3.94 0.34
C LEU A 93 -8.58 -2.52 0.05
N LEU A 94 -8.80 -2.19 -1.23
CA LEU A 94 -9.26 -0.86 -1.63
C LEU A 94 -10.59 -0.49 -0.93
N GLU A 95 -11.46 -1.48 -0.80
CA GLU A 95 -12.77 -1.43 -0.15
C GLU A 95 -12.71 -1.32 1.39
N GLY A 96 -11.51 -1.43 1.97
CA GLY A 96 -11.28 -1.44 3.40
C GLY A 96 -11.05 -2.85 3.95
N GLY A 97 -10.46 -2.92 5.14
CA GLY A 97 -10.04 -4.18 5.74
C GLY A 97 -8.82 -4.81 5.04
N TYR A 98 -8.60 -6.10 5.30
CA TYR A 98 -7.41 -6.81 4.84
C TYR A 98 -7.79 -8.16 4.24
N SER A 99 -7.18 -8.49 3.11
CA SER A 99 -7.07 -9.89 2.69
C SER A 99 -5.96 -10.55 3.50
N SER A 100 -6.08 -11.85 3.80
CA SER A 100 -5.01 -12.60 4.47
C SER A 100 -4.67 -13.86 3.70
N ARG A 101 -3.37 -14.11 3.53
CA ARG A 101 -2.82 -15.35 2.95
C ARG A 101 -1.84 -15.98 3.92
N LEU A 102 -1.85 -17.31 4.02
CA LEU A 102 -0.93 -18.06 4.87
C LEU A 102 0.03 -18.86 3.98
N PHE A 103 1.32 -18.81 4.25
CA PHE A 103 2.35 -19.54 3.51
C PHE A 103 3.10 -20.50 4.44
N ASP A 104 3.42 -21.69 3.93
CA ASP A 104 4.30 -22.66 4.60
C ASP A 104 5.71 -22.49 4.02
N LEU A 105 6.59 -21.80 4.73
CA LEU A 105 7.94 -21.46 4.27
C LEU A 105 8.90 -22.66 4.24
N GLU A 106 8.55 -23.77 4.89
CA GLU A 106 9.37 -24.99 4.85
C GLU A 106 9.22 -25.70 3.50
N THR A 107 8.00 -25.70 2.95
CA THR A 107 7.67 -26.37 1.69
C THR A 107 7.54 -25.42 0.50
N ASP A 108 7.29 -24.14 0.77
CA ASP A 108 7.13 -23.06 -0.21
C ASP A 108 7.81 -21.76 0.30
N PRO A 109 9.16 -21.72 0.31
CA PRO A 109 9.91 -20.53 0.75
C PRO A 109 9.69 -19.31 -0.15
N ALA A 110 9.09 -19.49 -1.33
CA ALA A 110 8.80 -18.42 -2.29
C ALA A 110 7.39 -17.83 -2.15
N GLU A 111 6.59 -18.27 -1.15
CA GLU A 111 5.27 -17.71 -0.83
C GLU A 111 4.30 -17.73 -2.03
N ARG A 112 4.32 -18.80 -2.81
CA ARG A 112 3.54 -18.94 -4.05
C ARG A 112 2.11 -19.42 -3.79
N VAL A 113 1.92 -20.28 -2.79
CA VAL A 113 0.66 -20.99 -2.55
C VAL A 113 0.08 -20.63 -1.18
N ASP A 114 -1.13 -20.07 -1.19
CA ASP A 114 -1.88 -19.91 0.05
C ASP A 114 -2.30 -21.27 0.61
N VAL A 115 -1.92 -21.54 1.86
CA VAL A 115 -2.19 -22.78 2.60
C VAL A 115 -3.23 -22.60 3.69
N GLY A 116 -3.88 -21.43 3.76
CA GLY A 116 -4.79 -21.03 4.85
C GLY A 116 -5.89 -22.04 5.16
N ASP A 117 -6.51 -22.61 4.14
CA ASP A 117 -7.61 -23.59 4.30
C ASP A 117 -7.11 -24.95 4.79
N ARG A 118 -5.85 -25.28 4.54
CA ARG A 118 -5.20 -26.51 5.03
C ARG A 118 -4.77 -26.40 6.49
N PHE A 119 -4.50 -25.18 6.98
CA PHE A 119 -4.04 -24.93 8.35
C PHE A 119 -4.86 -23.85 9.07
N PRO A 120 -6.19 -24.04 9.24
CA PRO A 120 -7.08 -23.00 9.76
C PRO A 120 -6.76 -22.56 11.20
N LYS A 121 -6.25 -23.48 12.03
CA LYS A 121 -5.81 -23.16 13.41
C LYS A 121 -4.59 -22.24 13.42
N VAL A 122 -3.61 -22.51 12.55
CA VAL A 122 -2.40 -21.67 12.41
C VAL A 122 -2.79 -20.29 11.89
N ARG A 123 -3.64 -20.23 10.85
CA ARG A 123 -4.18 -18.97 10.31
C ARG A 123 -4.84 -18.14 11.42
N LYS A 124 -5.74 -18.74 12.19
CA LYS A 124 -6.44 -18.05 13.29
C LYS A 124 -5.47 -17.53 14.35
N SER A 125 -4.47 -18.34 14.74
CA SER A 125 -3.48 -17.94 15.75
C SER A 125 -2.61 -16.78 15.27
N LEU A 126 -2.08 -16.86 14.05
CA LEU A 126 -1.25 -15.80 13.47
C LEU A 126 -2.04 -14.52 13.23
N LEU A 127 -3.29 -14.64 12.80
CA LEU A 127 -4.19 -13.50 12.62
C LEU A 127 -4.43 -12.78 13.95
N TYR A 128 -4.72 -13.52 15.02
CA TYR A 128 -4.90 -12.96 16.36
C TYR A 128 -3.65 -12.20 16.83
N GLU A 129 -2.46 -12.78 16.67
CA GLU A 129 -1.21 -12.11 17.04
C GLU A 129 -0.95 -10.86 16.21
N LEU A 130 -1.23 -10.92 14.91
CA LEU A 130 -1.05 -9.78 14.00
C LEU A 130 -2.00 -8.63 14.34
N GLU A 131 -3.26 -8.92 14.63
CA GLU A 131 -4.27 -7.93 15.04
C GLU A 131 -3.94 -7.33 16.41
N ARG A 132 -3.51 -8.16 17.37
CA ARG A 132 -3.06 -7.73 18.69
C ARG A 132 -1.88 -6.77 18.59
N TRP A 133 -0.88 -7.10 17.77
CA TRP A 133 0.25 -6.21 17.51
C TRP A 133 -0.18 -4.94 16.76
N ALA A 134 -1.04 -5.05 15.73
CA ALA A 134 -1.49 -3.91 14.95
C ALA A 134 -2.24 -2.88 15.80
N ALA A 135 -2.95 -3.31 16.84
CA ALA A 135 -3.60 -2.42 17.80
C ALA A 135 -2.60 -1.57 18.64
N THR A 136 -1.32 -1.93 18.65
CA THR A 136 -0.25 -1.15 19.33
C THR A 136 0.42 -0.14 18.42
N LEU A 137 0.15 -0.20 17.11
CA LEU A 137 0.78 0.70 16.16
C LEU A 137 0.24 2.13 16.35
N PRO A 138 1.12 3.14 16.36
CA PRO A 138 0.64 4.52 16.28
C PRO A 138 -0.08 4.73 14.94
N GLY A 139 -1.07 5.63 14.95
CA GLY A 139 -1.68 6.13 13.71
C GLY A 139 -0.65 6.81 12.79
N ALA A 140 -1.10 7.29 11.63
CA ALA A 140 -0.25 8.09 10.76
C ALA A 140 0.33 9.27 11.56
N VAL A 141 1.66 9.35 11.61
CA VAL A 141 2.36 10.46 12.24
C VAL A 141 2.71 11.43 11.13
N GLU A 142 2.07 12.59 11.15
CA GLU A 142 2.47 13.70 10.30
C GLU A 142 3.89 14.12 10.67
N ARG A 143 4.85 13.79 9.80
CA ARG A 143 6.24 14.23 9.92
C ARG A 143 6.49 15.26 8.84
N ALA A 144 6.79 16.49 9.24
CA ALA A 144 7.28 17.49 8.32
C ALA A 144 8.59 17.00 7.68
N PRO A 145 8.87 17.38 6.43
CA PRO A 145 10.18 17.14 5.82
C PRO A 145 11.28 17.75 6.70
N ASP A 146 12.34 16.98 6.95
CA ASP A 146 13.55 17.46 7.63
C ASP A 146 14.58 17.85 6.55
N PRO A 147 14.83 19.16 6.34
CA PRO A 147 15.73 19.62 5.29
C PRO A 147 17.18 19.14 5.49
N GLU A 148 17.61 18.94 6.73
CA GLU A 148 18.98 18.48 7.04
C GLU A 148 19.15 17.00 6.71
N LEU A 149 18.16 16.18 7.06
CA LEU A 149 18.11 14.78 6.65
C LEU A 149 18.05 14.64 5.12
N GLU A 150 17.24 15.47 4.45
CA GLU A 150 17.14 15.45 2.98
C GLU A 150 18.47 15.80 2.32
N ALA A 151 19.14 16.85 2.77
CA ALA A 151 20.47 17.23 2.30
C ALA A 151 21.50 16.11 2.52
N THR A 152 21.43 15.45 3.68
CA THR A 152 22.28 14.29 3.99
C THR A 152 22.03 13.15 3.01
N LEU A 153 20.77 12.77 2.78
CA LEU A 153 20.42 11.69 1.85
C LEU A 153 20.84 12.01 0.41
N ARG A 154 20.70 13.26 -0.03
CA ARG A 154 21.20 13.74 -1.33
C ARG A 154 22.73 13.66 -1.41
N SER A 155 23.44 14.05 -0.35
CA SER A 155 24.92 13.94 -0.29
C SER A 155 25.42 12.48 -0.38
N LEU A 156 24.61 11.53 0.09
CA LEU A 156 24.89 10.10 0.05
C LEU A 156 24.46 9.45 -1.28
N GLY A 157 23.82 10.20 -2.19
CA GLY A 157 23.34 9.70 -3.48
C GLY A 157 22.05 8.88 -3.40
N TYR A 158 21.31 8.94 -2.28
CA TYR A 158 20.00 8.27 -2.16
C TYR A 158 18.85 9.09 -2.77
N LEU A 159 19.06 10.37 -3.02
CA LEU A 159 18.10 11.28 -3.65
C LEU A 159 18.77 11.97 -4.84
N GLU A 160 18.08 11.99 -5.99
CA GLU A 160 18.50 12.68 -7.22
C GLU A 160 18.02 14.14 -7.27
#